data_AF-A0A7C3F031-F1
#
_entry.id   AF-A0A7C3F031-F1
#
_cell.length_a   1.000
_cell.length_b   1.000
_cell.length_c   1.000
_cell.angle_alpha   90.00
_cell.angle_beta   90.00
_cell.angle_gamma   90.00
#
_symmetry.space_group_name_H-M   'P 1'
#
loop_
_entity.id
_entity.type
_entity.pdbx_description
1 polymer ?
#
loop_
_entity_poly.entity_id
_entity_poly.type
_entity_poly.pdbx_seq_one_letter_code
_entity_poly.pdbx_strand_id
1 'polypeptide(L)'
;MDEKRAGSIRRAEGAFNIPRGRSWRARIPILPRQRTGSSLSRTLILGFAGLVVIGGILLMLPVSSAAGQATPPVNAFFTSTSAVCVTGLVVLDTGTYWSSFGQGVILALIQIGGFGFMTSATLLMLAFGRRIGLRERLLIGESMGLSRLGGLVRIVRNMAIFTLLAEGIGAAVFFIRFSA
;
A
#
# COMPACT_ATOMS: atom_id res chain seq x y z
N MET A 1 -75.27 15.99 -31.64
CA MET A 1 -75.70 16.47 -30.31
C MET A 1 -75.10 15.52 -29.29
N ASP A 2 -73.78 15.59 -29.09
CA ASP A 2 -73.04 16.44 -28.12
C ASP A 2 -72.61 15.53 -26.95
N GLU A 3 -71.46 14.87 -26.99
CA GLU A 3 -70.11 15.43 -26.83
C GLU A 3 -70.02 16.47 -25.70
N LYS A 4 -69.77 16.03 -24.47
CA LYS A 4 -69.09 16.79 -23.39
C LYS A 4 -68.96 15.97 -22.09
N ARG A 5 -67.78 15.36 -21.87
CA ARG A 5 -67.15 15.18 -20.55
C ARG A 5 -65.73 14.62 -20.70
N ALA A 6 -64.84 15.44 -21.28
CA ALA A 6 -63.40 15.26 -21.11
C ALA A 6 -62.99 16.00 -19.82
N GLY A 7 -62.47 15.24 -18.86
CA GLY A 7 -61.98 15.75 -17.57
C GLY A 7 -60.89 16.79 -17.75
N SER A 8 -61.06 17.90 -17.05
CA SER A 8 -60.14 19.03 -17.02
C SER A 8 -58.81 18.64 -16.37
N ILE A 9 -57.79 18.37 -17.17
CA ILE A 9 -56.40 18.49 -16.72
C ILE A 9 -56.05 19.97 -16.80
N ARG A 10 -56.19 20.68 -15.68
CA ARG A 10 -55.65 22.04 -15.55
C ARG A 10 -54.13 21.95 -15.62
N ARG A 11 -53.54 22.31 -16.76
CA ARG A 11 -52.12 22.66 -16.84
C ARG A 11 -51.89 23.82 -15.88
N ALA A 12 -51.18 23.56 -14.79
CA ALA A 12 -50.53 24.63 -14.05
C ALA A 12 -49.42 25.18 -14.95
N GLU A 13 -49.75 26.20 -15.74
CA GLU A 13 -48.76 27.03 -16.45
C GLU A 13 -48.04 27.92 -15.42
N GLY A 14 -47.25 27.29 -14.56
CA GLY A 14 -46.17 27.96 -13.86
C GLY A 14 -45.08 28.24 -14.88
N ALA A 15 -45.18 29.39 -15.55
CA ALA A 15 -44.11 29.91 -16.40
C ALA A 15 -42.86 30.11 -15.53
N PHE A 16 -42.00 29.09 -15.47
CA PHE A 16 -40.67 29.22 -14.89
C PHE A 16 -39.85 30.13 -15.79
N ASN A 17 -39.90 31.42 -15.47
CA ASN A 17 -39.20 32.47 -16.17
C ASN A 17 -37.71 32.31 -15.91
N ILE A 18 -36.99 31.65 -16.82
CA ILE A 18 -35.53 31.59 -16.78
C ILE A 18 -35.03 32.99 -17.11
N PRO A 19 -34.34 33.71 -16.19
CA PRO A 19 -33.81 35.02 -16.48
C PRO A 19 -32.76 34.92 -17.60
N ARG A 20 -33.17 35.22 -18.84
CA ARG A 20 -32.29 35.37 -20.00
C ARG A 20 -31.54 36.70 -19.84
N GLY A 21 -30.44 36.69 -19.08
CA GLY A 21 -29.79 37.95 -18.73
C GLY A 21 -28.39 37.89 -18.17
N ARG A 22 -27.65 36.78 -18.29
CA ARG A 22 -26.22 36.80 -17.97
C ARG A 22 -25.48 35.76 -18.79
N SER A 23 -24.74 36.21 -19.79
CA SER A 23 -23.76 35.39 -20.49
C SER A 23 -22.63 35.07 -19.51
N TRP A 24 -22.85 34.07 -18.66
CA TRP A 24 -21.82 33.49 -17.82
C TRP A 24 -20.81 32.84 -18.76
N ARG A 25 -19.82 33.62 -19.21
CA ARG A 25 -18.55 33.09 -19.68
C ARG A 25 -17.82 32.54 -18.47
N ALA A 26 -18.34 31.45 -17.91
CA ALA A 26 -17.61 30.62 -16.97
C ALA A 26 -16.41 30.10 -17.75
N ARG A 27 -15.25 30.73 -17.52
CA ARG A 27 -13.98 30.27 -18.06
C ARG A 27 -13.68 29.00 -17.29
N ILE A 28 -14.14 27.86 -17.81
CA ILE A 28 -13.87 26.56 -17.22
C ILE A 28 -12.35 26.46 -17.11
N PRO A 29 -11.77 26.43 -15.89
CA PRO A 29 -10.36 26.15 -15.77
C PRO A 29 -10.18 24.74 -16.30
N ILE A 30 -9.57 24.63 -17.48
CA ILE A 30 -9.06 23.38 -18.03
C ILE A 30 -8.09 22.86 -16.98
N LEU A 31 -8.55 21.95 -16.13
CA LEU A 31 -7.69 21.24 -15.21
C LEU A 31 -6.62 20.58 -16.08
N PRO A 32 -5.32 20.84 -15.82
CA PRO A 32 -4.26 20.24 -16.60
C PRO A 32 -4.47 18.72 -16.53
N ARG A 33 -4.67 18.09 -17.69
CA ARG A 33 -4.72 16.63 -17.82
C ARG A 33 -3.40 16.12 -17.26
N GLN A 34 -3.44 15.59 -16.03
CA GLN A 34 -2.25 15.08 -15.39
C GLN A 34 -1.70 13.97 -16.28
N ARG A 35 -0.56 14.22 -16.91
CA ARG A 35 0.17 13.21 -17.68
C ARG A 35 0.48 12.08 -16.71
N THR A 36 -0.16 10.94 -16.94
CA THR A 36 0.12 9.65 -16.30
C THR A 36 1.55 9.22 -16.63
N GLY A 37 2.53 9.75 -15.90
CA GLY A 37 3.83 9.11 -15.79
C GLY A 37 3.63 7.77 -15.10
N SER A 38 4.17 6.69 -15.70
CA SER A 38 4.22 5.30 -15.21
C SER A 38 2.99 4.83 -14.41
N SER A 39 2.17 3.95 -14.98
CA SER A 39 1.01 3.37 -14.29
C SER A 39 1.35 2.93 -12.85
N LEU A 40 0.51 3.30 -11.89
CA LEU A 40 0.57 2.92 -10.47
C LEU A 40 1.00 1.45 -10.29
N SER A 41 0.33 0.59 -11.05
CA SER A 41 0.55 -0.85 -11.09
C SER A 41 1.98 -1.23 -11.46
N ARG A 42 2.62 -0.51 -12.40
CA ARG A 42 3.99 -0.80 -12.83
C ARG A 42 5.01 -0.52 -11.74
N THR A 43 4.86 0.58 -11.01
CA THR A 43 5.74 0.91 -9.88
C THR A 43 5.58 -0.10 -8.75
N LEU A 44 4.34 -0.51 -8.46
CA LEU A 44 4.05 -1.55 -7.47
C LEU A 44 4.69 -2.88 -7.84
N ILE A 45 4.46 -3.35 -9.07
CA ILE A 45 4.98 -4.64 -9.55
C ILE A 45 6.51 -4.64 -9.50
N LEU A 46 7.16 -3.60 -10.03
CA LEU A 46 8.62 -3.51 -10.06
C LEU A 46 9.23 -3.42 -8.67
N GLY A 47 8.60 -2.66 -7.77
CA GLY A 47 9.04 -2.53 -6.39
C GLY A 47 8.93 -3.83 -5.62
N PHE A 48 7.80 -4.52 -5.75
CA PHE A 48 7.55 -5.80 -5.11
C PHE A 48 8.50 -6.88 -5.65
N ALA A 49 8.65 -6.98 -6.97
CA ALA A 49 9.61 -7.89 -7.60
C ALA A 49 11.04 -7.60 -7.15
N GLY A 50 11.44 -6.32 -7.08
CA GLY A 50 12.74 -5.91 -6.58
C GLY A 50 13.00 -6.37 -5.14
N LEU A 51 12.01 -6.20 -4.25
CA LEU A 51 12.12 -6.63 -2.86
C LEU A 51 12.26 -8.16 -2.75
N VAL A 52 11.45 -8.92 -3.49
CA VAL A 52 11.54 -10.39 -3.54
C VAL A 52 12.90 -10.83 -4.06
N VAL A 53 13.43 -10.15 -5.08
CA VAL A 53 14.74 -10.48 -5.64
C VAL A 53 15.87 -10.21 -4.66
N ILE A 54 15.86 -9.04 -4.02
CA ILE A 54 16.85 -8.69 -3.00
C ILE A 54 16.78 -9.70 -1.84
N GLY A 55 15.59 -9.98 -1.31
CA GLY A 55 15.40 -10.96 -0.24
C GLY A 55 15.83 -12.36 -0.62
N GLY A 56 15.54 -12.80 -1.85
CA GLY A 56 15.93 -14.10 -2.37
C GLY A 56 17.44 -14.23 -2.50
N ILE A 57 18.12 -13.20 -3.02
CA ILE A 57 19.59 -13.17 -3.09
C ILE A 57 20.18 -13.23 -1.68
N LEU A 58 19.70 -12.42 -0.73
CA LEU A 58 20.19 -12.43 0.64
C LEU A 58 20.06 -13.82 1.29
N LEU A 59 18.93 -14.51 1.09
CA LEU A 59 18.70 -15.86 1.60
C LEU A 59 19.50 -16.95 0.88
N MET A 60 19.98 -16.68 -0.33
CA MET A 60 20.81 -17.60 -1.10
C MET A 60 22.27 -17.64 -0.61
N LEU A 61 22.73 -16.59 0.10
CA LEU A 61 24.09 -16.55 0.63
C LEU A 61 24.33 -17.67 1.67
N PRO A 62 25.54 -18.26 1.71
CA PRO A 62 25.88 -19.30 2.66
C PRO A 62 25.79 -18.85 4.13
N VAL A 63 25.92 -17.55 4.41
CA VAL A 63 25.72 -16.98 5.75
C VAL A 63 24.28 -17.11 6.24
N SER A 64 23.31 -17.26 5.34
CA SER A 64 21.89 -17.38 5.67
C SER A 64 21.49 -18.79 6.09
N SER A 65 22.27 -19.81 5.73
CA SER A 65 22.03 -21.20 6.14
C SER A 65 22.79 -21.52 7.42
N ALA A 66 22.16 -22.23 8.35
CA ALA A 66 22.81 -22.72 9.56
C ALA A 66 23.97 -23.68 9.26
N ALA A 67 23.90 -24.41 8.14
CA ALA A 67 24.94 -25.32 7.69
C ALA A 67 26.07 -24.62 6.89
N GLY A 68 26.00 -23.30 6.68
CA GLY A 68 26.98 -22.56 5.90
C GLY A 68 26.95 -22.86 4.39
N GLN A 69 25.90 -23.51 3.89
CA GLN A 69 25.75 -23.88 2.49
C GLN A 69 24.83 -22.90 1.75
N ALA A 70 25.06 -22.71 0.46
CA ALA A 70 24.18 -21.89 -0.37
C ALA A 70 22.80 -22.57 -0.51
N THR A 71 21.74 -21.81 -0.23
CA THR A 71 20.37 -22.29 -0.35
C THR A 71 20.01 -22.46 -1.84
N PRO A 72 19.29 -23.53 -2.25
CA PRO A 72 18.77 -23.64 -3.60
C PRO A 72 17.92 -22.41 -3.97
N PRO A 73 18.10 -21.84 -5.19
CA PRO A 73 17.45 -20.58 -5.55
C PRO A 73 15.92 -20.67 -5.47
N VAL A 74 15.33 -21.79 -5.90
CA VAL A 74 13.87 -22.01 -5.82
C VAL A 74 13.35 -21.85 -4.38
N ASN A 75 14.04 -22.45 -3.40
CA ASN A 75 13.64 -22.38 -2.00
C ASN A 75 13.86 -20.97 -1.42
N ALA A 76 14.94 -20.30 -1.80
CA ALA A 76 15.25 -18.94 -1.36
C ALA A 76 14.22 -17.93 -1.89
N PHE A 77 13.89 -17.96 -3.19
CA PHE A 77 12.88 -17.07 -3.78
C PHE A 77 11.47 -17.40 -3.30
N PHE A 78 11.13 -18.67 -3.08
CA PHE A 78 9.85 -19.04 -2.48
C PHE A 78 9.72 -18.48 -1.07
N THR A 79 10.74 -18.68 -0.22
CA THR A 79 10.76 -18.17 1.16
C THR A 79 10.70 -16.65 1.17
N SER A 80 11.45 -15.98 0.30
CA SER A 80 11.41 -14.52 0.14
C SER A 80 10.02 -14.03 -0.25
N THR A 81 9.38 -14.66 -1.25
CA THR A 81 8.02 -14.29 -1.69
C THR A 81 7.00 -14.51 -0.59
N SER A 82 7.07 -15.66 0.10
CA SER A 82 6.18 -16.00 1.21
C SER A 82 6.29 -15.02 2.37
N ALA A 83 7.52 -14.65 2.73
CA ALA A 83 7.80 -13.67 3.78
C ALA A 83 7.29 -12.27 3.41
N VAL A 84 7.59 -11.78 2.20
CA VAL A 84 7.13 -10.46 1.73
C VAL A 84 5.61 -10.39 1.58
N CYS A 85 4.97 -11.47 1.11
CA CYS A 85 3.51 -11.53 1.03
C CYS A 85 2.84 -11.81 2.39
N VAL A 86 3.62 -12.14 3.42
CA VAL A 86 3.14 -12.55 4.76
C VAL A 86 2.14 -13.71 4.67
N THR A 87 2.38 -14.67 3.78
CA THR A 87 1.49 -15.83 3.59
C THR A 87 1.78 -16.97 4.57
N GLY A 88 3.01 -17.06 5.08
CA GLY A 88 3.40 -18.08 6.05
C GLY A 88 3.66 -19.47 5.46
N LEU A 89 3.86 -19.58 4.14
CA LEU A 89 4.26 -20.84 3.50
C LEU A 89 5.76 -21.08 3.68
N VAL A 90 6.12 -22.26 4.19
CA VAL A 90 7.50 -22.63 4.53
C VAL A 90 7.88 -23.91 3.79
N VAL A 91 8.97 -23.86 3.02
CA VAL A 91 9.53 -25.03 2.28
C VAL A 91 10.67 -25.68 3.06
N LEU A 92 11.40 -24.88 3.84
CA LEU A 92 12.52 -25.30 4.67
C LEU A 92 12.28 -24.80 6.09
N ASP A 93 12.45 -25.67 7.09
CA ASP A 93 12.13 -25.34 8.48
C ASP A 93 12.82 -24.05 8.94
N THR A 94 12.04 -23.09 9.41
CA THR A 94 12.53 -21.73 9.70
C THR A 94 13.42 -21.70 10.94
N GLY A 95 13.18 -22.62 11.89
CA GLY A 95 13.90 -22.70 13.15
C GLY A 95 15.28 -23.34 13.04
N THR A 96 15.42 -24.38 12.21
CA THR A 96 16.66 -25.18 12.13
C THR A 96 17.50 -24.92 10.89
N TYR A 97 16.89 -24.60 9.74
CA TYR A 97 17.63 -24.45 8.48
C TYR A 97 18.37 -23.11 8.36
N TRP A 98 17.75 -22.04 8.86
CA TRP A 98 18.26 -20.69 8.71
C TRP A 98 19.15 -20.30 9.87
N SER A 99 20.25 -19.62 9.57
CA SER A 99 21.08 -18.99 10.59
C SER A 99 20.35 -17.80 11.22
N SER A 100 20.88 -17.25 12.31
CA SER A 100 20.35 -16.01 12.89
C SER A 100 20.31 -14.85 11.89
N PHE A 101 21.25 -14.82 10.92
CA PHE A 101 21.22 -13.85 9.83
C PHE A 101 20.03 -14.11 8.89
N GLY A 102 19.84 -15.36 8.44
CA GLY A 102 18.71 -15.73 7.59
C GLY A 102 17.36 -15.46 8.24
N GLN A 103 17.21 -15.78 9.53
CA GLN A 103 16.02 -15.47 10.31
C GLN A 103 15.78 -13.95 10.40
N GLY A 104 16.83 -13.15 10.60
CA GLY A 104 16.74 -11.70 10.57
C GLY A 104 16.27 -11.15 9.22
N VAL A 105 16.75 -11.72 8.11
CA VAL A 105 16.28 -11.36 6.75
C VAL A 105 14.80 -11.70 6.59
N ILE A 106 14.36 -12.89 7.00
CA ILE A 106 12.95 -13.31 6.92
C ILE A 106 12.05 -12.37 7.74
N LEU A 107 12.44 -12.03 8.97
CA LEU A 107 11.72 -11.08 9.81
C LEU A 107 11.62 -9.69 9.16
N ALA A 108 12.71 -9.20 8.56
CA ALA A 108 12.71 -7.92 7.87
C ALA A 108 11.77 -7.93 6.65
N LEU A 109 11.75 -9.02 5.88
CA LEU A 109 10.85 -9.19 4.74
C LEU A 109 9.38 -9.24 5.20
N ILE A 110 9.06 -9.95 6.29
CA ILE A 110 7.72 -9.96 6.91
C ILE A 110 7.32 -8.55 7.33
N GLN A 111 8.20 -7.80 7.98
CA GLN A 111 7.91 -6.45 8.43
C GLN A 111 7.61 -5.50 7.26
N ILE A 112 8.48 -5.52 6.24
CA ILE A 112 8.34 -4.67 5.04
C ILE A 112 7.08 -5.07 4.26
N GLY A 113 6.76 -6.37 4.23
CA GLY A 113 5.55 -6.93 3.64
C GLY A 113 4.27 -6.52 4.38
N GLY A 114 4.26 -6.62 5.71
CA GLY A 114 3.12 -6.35 6.57
C GLY A 114 2.68 -4.89 6.58
N PHE A 115 3.62 -3.95 6.44
CA PHE A 115 3.29 -2.54 6.23
C PHE A 115 2.70 -2.26 4.84
N GLY A 116 2.93 -3.15 3.87
CA GLY A 116 2.63 -2.94 2.46
C GLY A 116 3.73 -2.15 1.76
N PHE A 117 4.04 -2.51 0.51
CA PHE A 117 5.15 -1.92 -0.25
C PHE A 117 5.11 -0.38 -0.32
N MET A 118 3.92 0.22 -0.52
CA MET A 118 3.79 1.69 -0.59
C MET A 118 4.09 2.38 0.73
N THR A 119 3.61 1.83 1.84
CA THR A 119 3.86 2.32 3.20
C THR A 119 5.34 2.20 3.53
N SER A 120 5.95 1.04 3.23
CA SER A 120 7.38 0.78 3.46
C SER A 120 8.29 1.69 2.63
N ALA A 121 7.97 1.89 1.35
CA ALA A 121 8.69 2.82 0.48
C ALA A 121 8.58 4.28 0.98
N THR A 122 7.41 4.66 1.49
CA THR A 122 7.17 5.98 2.06
C THR A 122 7.95 6.19 3.36
N LEU A 123 7.95 5.19 4.25
CA LEU A 123 8.71 5.21 5.51
C LEU A 123 10.22 5.29 5.25
N LEU A 124 10.73 4.54 4.27
CA LEU A 124 12.12 4.65 3.84
C LEU A 124 12.44 6.05 3.34
N MET A 125 11.64 6.64 2.45
CA MET A 125 11.86 8.01 1.98
C MET A 125 11.85 9.04 3.12
N LEU A 126 10.97 8.88 4.11
CA LEU A 126 10.92 9.74 5.30
C LEU A 126 12.17 9.59 6.17
N ALA A 127 12.64 8.35 6.38
CA ALA A 127 13.84 8.07 7.17
C ALA A 127 15.09 8.69 6.53
N PHE A 128 15.18 8.68 5.19
CA PHE A 128 16.25 9.35 4.42
C PHE A 128 16.04 10.88 4.26
N GLY A 129 15.05 11.49 4.91
CA GLY A 129 14.83 12.94 4.89
C GLY A 129 14.34 13.49 3.55
N ARG A 130 13.86 12.64 2.63
CA ARG A 130 13.30 13.09 1.34
C ARG A 130 11.91 13.68 1.54
N ARG A 131 11.66 14.86 0.95
CA ARG A 131 10.34 15.51 0.98
C ARG A 131 9.38 14.73 0.08
N ILE A 132 8.26 14.28 0.66
CA ILE A 132 7.18 13.61 -0.07
C ILE A 132 6.39 14.65 -0.88
N GLY A 133 6.46 14.55 -2.20
CA GLY A 133 5.72 15.36 -3.14
C GLY A 133 4.24 14.98 -3.24
N LEU A 134 3.48 15.75 -4.02
CA LEU A 134 2.04 15.53 -4.21
C LEU A 134 1.74 14.17 -4.87
N ARG A 135 2.63 13.74 -5.78
CA ARG A 135 2.49 12.47 -6.50
C ARG A 135 2.61 11.27 -5.59
N GLU A 136 3.61 11.23 -4.70
CA GLU A 136 3.73 10.13 -3.72
C GLU A 136 2.51 10.10 -2.78
N ARG A 137 1.99 11.27 -2.36
CA ARG A 137 0.78 11.34 -1.54
C ARG A 137 -0.46 10.76 -2.25
N LEU A 138 -0.61 11.01 -3.56
CA LEU A 138 -1.68 10.42 -4.36
C LEU A 138 -1.59 8.89 -4.40
N LEU A 139 -0.38 8.35 -4.59
CA LEU A 139 -0.14 6.90 -4.62
C LEU A 139 -0.47 6.24 -3.27
N ILE A 140 -0.07 6.86 -2.16
CA ILE A 140 -0.39 6.39 -0.80
C ILE A 140 -1.90 6.44 -0.56
N GLY A 141 -2.57 7.51 -1.00
CA GLY A 141 -4.02 7.67 -0.86
C GLY A 141 -4.80 6.58 -1.59
N GLU A 142 -4.44 6.28 -2.84
CA GLU A 142 -5.07 5.21 -3.62
C GLU A 142 -4.82 3.82 -3.03
N SER A 143 -3.59 3.51 -2.59
CA SER A 143 -3.27 2.20 -2.01
C SER A 143 -3.92 1.96 -0.65
N MET A 144 -4.16 3.00 0.14
CA MET A 144 -4.83 2.89 1.43
C MET A 144 -6.35 3.14 1.36
N GLY A 145 -6.90 3.43 0.17
CA GLY A 145 -8.33 3.74 0.00
C GLY A 145 -8.76 5.07 0.65
N LEU A 146 -7.82 5.99 0.92
CA LEU A 146 -8.09 7.28 1.55
C LEU A 146 -8.31 8.37 0.51
N SER A 147 -9.50 9.00 0.52
CA SER A 147 -9.88 10.09 -0.40
C SER A 147 -9.30 11.46 -0.02
N ARG A 148 -8.62 11.61 1.13
CA ARG A 148 -8.03 12.88 1.60
C ARG A 148 -6.51 12.79 1.64
N LEU A 149 -5.85 13.63 0.85
CA LEU A 149 -4.37 13.70 0.75
C LEU A 149 -3.71 14.37 1.96
N GLY A 150 -4.48 15.16 2.73
CA GLY A 150 -4.01 15.84 3.92
C GLY A 150 -3.73 14.85 5.05
N GLY A 151 -2.47 14.74 5.47
CA GLY A 151 -2.11 13.95 6.66
C GLY A 151 -1.81 12.46 6.43
N LEU A 152 -1.82 11.96 5.18
CA LEU A 152 -1.45 10.56 4.88
C LEU A 152 -0.11 10.13 5.48
N VAL A 153 0.88 11.02 5.40
CA VAL A 153 2.22 10.80 5.97
C VAL A 153 2.16 10.60 7.49
N ARG A 154 1.28 11.33 8.19
CA ARG A 154 1.08 11.19 9.63
C ARG A 154 0.40 9.87 9.96
N ILE A 155 -0.57 9.43 9.15
CA ILE A 155 -1.24 8.14 9.31
C ILE A 155 -0.25 7.00 9.14
N VAL A 156 0.52 7.00 8.04
CA VAL A 156 1.58 6.01 7.77
C VAL A 156 2.60 5.94 8.92
N ARG A 157 3.07 7.09 9.40
CA ARG A 157 4.00 7.15 10.53
C ARG A 157 3.37 6.59 11.82
N ASN A 158 2.13 6.95 12.12
CA ASN A 158 1.45 6.49 13.32
C ASN A 158 1.20 4.97 13.28
N MET A 159 0.80 4.43 12.13
CA MET A 159 0.65 2.99 11.93
C MET A 159 1.96 2.24 12.14
N ALA A 160 3.07 2.77 11.59
CA ALA A 160 4.40 2.18 11.77
C ALA A 160 4.82 2.16 13.24
N ILE A 161 4.70 3.29 13.95
CA ILE A 161 5.05 3.40 15.37
C ILE A 161 4.18 2.46 16.21
N PHE A 162 2.87 2.44 15.96
CA PHE A 162 1.94 1.58 16.70
C PHE A 162 2.27 0.10 16.52
N THR A 163 2.52 -0.33 15.27
CA THR A 163 2.84 -1.71 14.95
C THR A 163 4.16 -2.13 15.60
N LEU A 164 5.22 -1.33 15.48
CA LEU A 164 6.51 -1.60 16.11
C LEU A 164 6.43 -1.65 17.64
N LEU A 165 5.61 -0.79 18.26
CA LEU A 165 5.38 -0.83 19.71
C LEU A 165 4.64 -2.11 20.11
N ALA A 166 3.57 -2.47 19.38
CA ALA A 166 2.80 -3.67 19.66
C ALA A 166 3.64 -4.95 19.48
N GLU A 167 4.40 -5.04 18.38
CA GLU A 167 5.33 -6.15 18.10
C GLU A 167 6.44 -6.20 19.14
N GLY A 168 7.03 -5.07 19.50
CA GLY A 168 8.09 -4.99 20.52
C GLY A 168 7.62 -5.43 21.90
N ILE A 169 6.43 -4.99 22.33
CA ILE A 169 5.82 -5.44 23.59
C ILE A 169 5.55 -6.94 23.55
N GLY A 170 4.94 -7.43 22.46
CA GLY A 170 4.68 -8.86 22.28
C GLY A 170 5.96 -9.69 22.33
N ALA A 171 6.98 -9.29 21.58
CA ALA A 171 8.28 -9.94 21.54
C ALA A 171 8.95 -9.94 22.93
N ALA A 172 8.92 -8.82 23.66
CA ALA A 172 9.49 -8.75 25.01
C ALA A 172 8.76 -9.68 26.00
N VAL A 173 7.42 -9.70 25.98
CA VAL A 173 6.63 -10.60 26.82
C VAL A 173 6.92 -12.06 26.51
N PHE A 174 6.96 -12.43 25.23
CA PHE A 174 7.29 -13.80 24.81
C PHE A 174 8.73 -14.17 25.17
N PHE A 175 9.68 -13.26 24.95
CA PHE A 175 11.07 -13.47 25.29
C PHE A 175 11.23 -13.77 26.78
N ILE A 176 10.70 -12.93 27.66
CA ILE A 176 10.79 -13.13 29.12
C ILE A 176 10.13 -14.45 29.56
N ARG A 177 9.01 -14.83 28.93
CA ARG A 177 8.28 -16.05 29.32
C ARG A 177 8.91 -17.35 28.85
N PHE A 178 9.59 -17.35 27.71
CA PHE A 178 10.21 -18.55 27.13
C PHE A 178 11.72 -18.61 27.36
N SER A 179 12.36 -17.51 27.78
CA SER A 179 13.78 -17.48 28.17
C SER A 179 14.00 -17.84 29.64
N ALA A 180 12.94 -17.98 30.44
CA ALA A 180 12.95 -18.40 31.84
C ALA A 180 12.52 -19.87 31.95
#